data_AF-A0A963VAE0-F1
#
_entry.id   AF-A0A963VAE0-F1
#
_cell.length_a   1.000
_cell.length_b   1.000
_cell.length_c   1.000
_cell.angle_alpha   90.00
_cell.angle_beta   90.00
_cell.angle_gamma   90.00
#
_symmetry.space_group_name_H-M   'P 1'
#
loop_
_entity.id
_entity.type
_entity.pdbx_description
1 polymer ?
#
loop_
_entity_poly.entity_id
_entity_poly.type
_entity_poly.pdbx_seq_one_letter_code
_entity_poly.pdbx_strand_id
1 'polypeptide(L)'
;TILFTGASAGVKGYPQSAPFAMGKFAQRGLAESMARELHPKGIHVAWINIDGMILNPGRSEPEDRPGSMLRPQAIARTYRHLIEQDRSAWTNEVSVRPWVEGF
;
A
#
# COMPACT_ATOMS: atom_id res chain seq x y z
N THR A 1 -13.97 7.99 1.97
CA THR A 1 -13.01 6.98 1.49
C THR A 1 -12.39 6.25 2.67
N ILE A 2 -12.23 4.93 2.57
CA ILE A 2 -11.55 4.07 3.55
C ILE A 2 -10.30 3.52 2.87
N LEU A 3 -9.13 3.78 3.45
CA LEU A 3 -7.83 3.40 2.88
C LEU A 3 -7.11 2.44 3.81
N PHE A 4 -6.74 1.27 3.30
CA PHE A 4 -5.96 0.27 4.04
C PHE A 4 -4.48 0.37 3.68
N THR A 5 -3.62 0.63 4.66
CA THR A 5 -2.17 0.54 4.49
C THR A 5 -1.74 -0.93 4.51
N GLY A 6 -1.52 -1.47 3.32
CA GLY A 6 -1.00 -2.79 3.05
C GLY A 6 0.53 -2.88 3.15
N ALA A 7 1.03 -4.04 2.76
CA ALA A 7 2.45 -4.35 2.62
C ALA A 7 2.58 -5.51 1.62
N SER A 8 3.78 -5.73 1.08
CA SER A 8 4.05 -6.81 0.12
C SER A 8 3.68 -8.18 0.66
N ALA A 9 3.71 -8.34 1.99
CA ALA A 9 3.26 -9.55 2.68
C ALA A 9 1.76 -9.88 2.48
N GLY A 10 0.95 -8.97 1.92
CA GLY A 10 -0.45 -9.21 1.54
C GLY A 10 -0.64 -9.79 0.14
N VAL A 11 0.44 -9.92 -0.64
CA VAL A 11 0.43 -10.54 -1.98
C VAL A 11 1.45 -11.66 -2.15
N LYS A 12 2.49 -11.72 -1.30
CA LYS A 12 3.52 -12.77 -1.30
C LYS A 12 3.97 -13.09 0.13
N GLY A 13 4.26 -14.37 0.40
CA GLY A 13 4.81 -14.81 1.69
C GLY A 13 6.34 -14.76 1.70
N TYR A 14 6.92 -14.55 2.89
CA TYR A 14 8.37 -14.63 3.11
C TYR A 14 8.69 -15.66 4.21
N PRO A 15 9.84 -16.34 4.18
CA PRO A 15 10.30 -17.18 5.29
C PRO A 15 10.22 -16.43 6.62
N GLN A 16 9.82 -17.12 7.69
CA GLN A 16 9.72 -16.58 9.05
C GLN A 16 8.71 -15.42 9.24
N SER A 17 7.83 -15.17 8.26
CA SER A 17 6.82 -14.10 8.33
C SER A 17 5.37 -14.57 8.47
N ALA A 18 5.13 -15.87 8.70
CA ALA A 18 3.80 -16.48 8.68
C ALA A 18 2.69 -15.68 9.42
N PRO A 19 2.82 -15.30 10.71
CA PRO A 19 1.79 -14.53 11.40
C PRO A 19 1.56 -13.13 10.80
N PHE A 20 2.62 -12.49 10.30
CA PHE A 20 2.53 -11.19 9.65
C PHE A 20 1.85 -11.28 8.28
N ALA A 21 2.26 -12.26 7.46
CA ALA A 21 1.69 -12.49 6.14
C ALA A 21 0.20 -12.85 6.24
N MET A 22 -0.20 -13.75 7.15
CA MET A 22 -1.62 -14.07 7.37
C MET A 22 -2.47 -12.82 7.62
N GLY A 23 -2.03 -11.94 8.53
CA GLY A 23 -2.73 -10.70 8.81
C GLY A 23 -2.81 -9.77 7.60
N LYS A 24 -1.77 -9.70 6.78
CA LYS A 24 -1.73 -8.83 5.59
C LYS A 24 -2.57 -9.38 4.43
N PHE A 25 -2.61 -10.69 4.22
CA PHE A 25 -3.54 -11.32 3.27
C PHE A 25 -4.99 -11.12 3.72
N ALA A 26 -5.30 -11.31 5.02
CA ALA A 26 -6.63 -11.07 5.56
C ALA A 26 -7.05 -9.59 5.44
N GLN A 27 -6.13 -8.65 5.67
CA GLN A 27 -6.38 -7.21 5.49
C GLN A 27 -6.73 -6.87 4.04
N ARG A 28 -6.04 -7.46 3.06
CA ARG A 28 -6.35 -7.28 1.64
C ARG A 28 -7.73 -7.86 1.30
N GLY A 29 -8.01 -9.08 1.74
CA GLY A 29 -9.32 -9.72 1.55
C GLY A 29 -10.47 -8.91 2.16
N LEU A 30 -10.27 -8.33 3.35
CA LEU A 30 -11.24 -7.43 3.99
C LEU A 30 -11.49 -6.17 3.14
N ALA A 31 -10.43 -5.51 2.64
CA ALA A 31 -10.57 -4.32 1.81
C ALA A 31 -11.35 -4.63 0.52
N GLU A 32 -11.08 -5.78 -0.09
CA GLU A 32 -11.77 -6.29 -1.27
C GLU A 32 -13.26 -6.59 -1.04
N SER A 33 -13.61 -7.20 0.09
CA SER A 33 -15.02 -7.44 0.47
C SER A 33 -15.74 -6.13 0.74
N MET A 34 -15.12 -5.23 1.52
CA MET A 34 -15.69 -3.91 1.82
C MET A 34 -15.87 -3.06 0.57
N ALA A 35 -14.94 -3.12 -0.40
CA ALA A 35 -15.11 -2.42 -1.67
C ALA A 35 -16.39 -2.84 -2.39
N ARG A 36 -16.63 -4.16 -2.51
CA ARG A 36 -17.83 -4.72 -3.17
C ARG A 36 -19.12 -4.33 -2.46
N GLU A 37 -19.11 -4.24 -1.14
CA GLU A 37 -20.30 -3.90 -0.35
C GLU A 37 -20.58 -2.40 -0.23
N LEU A 38 -19.53 -1.57 -0.24
CA LEU A 38 -19.63 -0.16 0.12
C LEU A 38 -19.50 0.79 -1.07
N HIS A 39 -18.87 0.38 -2.17
CA HIS A 39 -18.81 1.20 -3.39
C HIS A 39 -20.21 1.53 -3.94
N PRO A 40 -21.17 0.59 -4.03
CA PRO A 40 -22.54 0.91 -4.45
C PRO A 40 -23.25 1.90 -3.52
N LYS A 41 -22.77 2.04 -2.28
CA LYS A 41 -23.27 2.98 -1.27
C LYS A 41 -22.53 4.32 -1.30
N GLY A 42 -21.67 4.54 -2.31
CA GLY A 42 -20.91 5.77 -2.48
C GLY A 42 -19.72 5.91 -1.55
N ILE A 43 -19.18 4.81 -1.00
CA ILE A 43 -17.99 4.82 -0.15
C ILE A 43 -16.84 4.14 -0.88
N HIS A 44 -15.83 4.93 -1.27
CA HIS A 44 -14.59 4.41 -1.85
C HIS A 44 -13.78 3.63 -0.81
N VAL A 45 -13.34 2.43 -1.19
CA VAL A 45 -12.44 1.58 -0.39
C VAL A 45 -11.26 1.15 -1.26
N ALA A 46 -10.04 1.34 -0.78
CA ALA A 46 -8.82 0.94 -1.49
C ALA A 46 -7.76 0.33 -0.56
N TRP A 47 -6.96 -0.59 -1.09
CA TRP A 47 -5.81 -1.20 -0.41
C TRP A 47 -4.50 -0.73 -1.06
N ILE A 48 -3.60 -0.16 -0.26
CA ILE A 48 -2.36 0.45 -0.73
C ILE A 48 -1.20 -0.46 -0.35
N ASN A 49 -0.61 -1.13 -1.33
CA ASN A 49 0.58 -1.94 -1.15
C ASN A 49 1.82 -1.04 -1.03
N ILE A 50 2.29 -0.84 0.20
CA ILE A 50 3.60 -0.21 0.44
C ILE A 50 4.65 -1.31 0.34
N ASP A 51 5.23 -1.46 -0.85
CA ASP A 51 6.20 -2.50 -1.17
C ASP A 51 7.60 -1.89 -1.22
N GLY A 52 8.16 -1.68 -0.04
CA GLY A 52 9.48 -1.10 0.15
C GLY A 52 9.67 -0.52 1.54
N MET A 53 10.92 -0.27 1.89
CA MET A 53 11.27 0.34 3.17
C MET A 53 10.94 1.83 3.14
N ILE A 54 10.30 2.34 4.19
CA ILE A 54 10.00 3.77 4.33
C ILE A 54 11.18 4.48 5.02
N LEU A 55 11.57 5.63 4.46
CA LEU A 55 12.55 6.54 5.04
C LEU A 55 11.93 7.33 6.20
N ASN A 56 11.65 6.64 7.30
CA ASN A 56 11.12 7.23 8.53
C ASN A 56 12.18 8.08 9.26
N PRO A 57 11.76 9.02 10.12
CA PRO A 57 12.69 9.73 11.01
C PRO A 57 13.61 8.75 11.76
N GLY A 58 14.92 9.02 11.74
CA GLY A 58 15.94 8.16 12.36
C GLY A 58 16.46 7.01 11.47
N ARG A 59 15.96 6.88 10.24
CA ARG A 59 16.48 5.93 9.24
C ARG A 59 17.29 6.66 8.18
N SER A 60 18.45 6.11 7.82
CA SER A 60 19.25 6.54 6.67
C SER A 60 19.06 5.57 5.50
N GLU A 61 19.14 6.11 4.29
CA GLU A 61 19.28 5.26 3.09
C GLU A 61 20.68 4.65 3.09
N PRO A 62 20.85 3.40 2.60
CA PRO A 62 22.17 2.81 2.40
C PRO A 62 22.96 3.60 1.36
N GLU A 63 24.23 3.91 1.64
CA GLU A 63 25.11 4.62 0.70
C GLU A 63 25.32 3.85 -0.61
N ASP A 64 25.33 2.52 -0.55
CA ASP A 64 25.47 1.63 -1.71
C ASP A 64 24.19 1.54 -2.57
N ARG A 65 23.04 2.03 -2.06
CA ARG A 65 21.72 1.92 -2.71
C ARG A 65 20.89 3.19 -2.51
N PRO A 66 21.31 4.33 -3.07
CA PRO A 66 20.56 5.57 -2.98
C PRO A 66 19.19 5.43 -3.63
N GLY A 67 18.13 5.97 -2.99
CA GLY A 67 16.76 5.88 -3.50
C GLY A 67 16.08 4.53 -3.30
N SER A 68 16.68 3.63 -2.51
CA SER A 68 16.08 2.33 -2.16
C SER A 68 14.97 2.42 -1.13
N MET A 69 14.72 3.60 -0.55
CA MET A 69 13.64 3.81 0.40
C MET A 69 12.56 4.77 -0.11
N LEU A 70 11.32 4.48 0.25
CA LEU A 70 10.16 5.30 -0.05
C LEU A 70 10.15 6.55 0.82
N ARG A 71 10.02 7.71 0.17
CA ARG A 71 9.83 9.01 0.86
C ARG A 71 8.40 9.07 1.44
N PRO A 72 8.21 9.33 2.75
CA PRO A 72 6.88 9.46 3.36
C PRO A 72 5.97 10.45 2.64
N GLN A 73 6.51 11.58 2.16
CA GLN A 73 5.75 12.59 1.42
C GLN A 73 5.27 12.07 0.05
N ALA A 74 6.04 11.20 -0.60
CA ALA A 74 5.62 10.59 -1.85
C ALA A 74 4.45 9.61 -1.62
N ILE A 75 4.53 8.79 -0.57
CA ILE A 75 3.42 7.92 -0.15
C ILE A 75 2.18 8.77 0.16
N ALA A 76 2.32 9.85 0.94
CA ALA A 76 1.21 10.73 1.30
C ALA A 76 0.50 11.33 0.08
N ARG A 77 1.24 11.68 -0.99
CA ARG A 77 0.63 12.14 -2.26
C ARG A 77 -0.23 11.07 -2.91
N THR A 78 0.16 9.80 -2.86
CA THR A 78 -0.67 8.69 -3.35
C THR A 78 -1.98 8.59 -2.54
N TYR A 79 -1.92 8.69 -1.22
CA TYR A 79 -3.13 8.68 -0.38
C TYR A 79 -4.03 9.88 -0.69
N ARG A 80 -3.43 11.07 -0.85
CA ARG A 80 -4.18 12.28 -1.20
C ARG A 80 -4.89 12.12 -2.54
N HIS A 81 -4.19 11.60 -3.55
CA HIS A 81 -4.76 11.31 -4.85
C HIS A 81 -5.98 10.38 -4.74
N LEU A 82 -5.87 9.27 -3.99
CA LEU A 82 -6.99 8.33 -3.79
C LEU A 82 -8.20 8.96 -3.09
N ILE A 83 -7.97 9.86 -2.12
CA ILE A 83 -9.05 10.57 -1.43
C ILE A 83 -9.80 11.52 -2.39
N GLU A 84 -9.07 12.13 -3.33
CA GLU A 84 -9.60 13.13 -4.27
C GLU A 84 -10.08 12.54 -5.59
N GLN A 85 -9.98 11.22 -5.80
CA GLN A 85 -10.41 10.58 -7.04
C GLN A 85 -11.89 10.84 -7.33
N ASP A 86 -12.17 11.17 -8.60
CA ASP A 86 -13.53 11.23 -9.09
C ASP A 86 -14.21 9.87 -8.95
N ARG A 87 -15.50 9.88 -8.61
CA ARG A 87 -16.26 8.64 -8.36
C ARG A 87 -16.38 7.73 -9.58
N SER A 88 -16.21 8.28 -10.79
CA SER A 88 -16.21 7.49 -12.02
C SER A 88 -14.95 6.64 -12.21
N ALA A 89 -13.89 6.85 -11.42
CA ALA A 89 -12.58 6.24 -11.62
C ALA A 89 -11.88 5.86 -10.31
N TRP A 90 -12.62 5.27 -9.37
CA TRP A 90 -12.04 4.81 -8.11
C TRP A 90 -11.05 3.66 -8.29
N THR A 91 -9.86 3.82 -7.70
CA THR A 91 -8.85 2.77 -7.62
C THR A 91 -9.09 1.87 -6.41
N ASN A 92 -9.07 0.55 -6.61
CA ASN A 92 -9.25 -0.42 -5.53
C ASN A 92 -7.93 -0.89 -4.93
N GLU A 93 -6.87 -0.93 -5.75
CA GLU A 93 -5.52 -1.30 -5.33
C GLU A 93 -4.47 -0.44 -6.01
N VAL A 94 -3.41 -0.10 -5.29
CA VAL A 94 -2.22 0.55 -5.85
C VAL A 94 -0.96 0.02 -5.16
N SER A 95 0.12 -0.14 -5.92
CA SER A 95 1.43 -0.48 -5.37
C SER A 95 2.38 0.70 -5.45
N VAL A 96 3.05 0.99 -4.34
CA VAL A 96 4.05 2.07 -4.21
C VAL A 96 5.38 1.42 -3.86
N ARG A 97 6.40 1.63 -4.73
CA ARG A 97 7.68 0.93 -4.69
C ARG A 97 8.84 1.89 -4.94
N PRO A 98 10.05 1.63 -4.38
CA PRO A 98 11.27 2.29 -4.80
C PRO A 98 11.53 2.04 -6.29
N TRP A 99 12.11 3.02 -6.98
CA TRP A 99 12.37 2.93 -8.42
C TRP A 99 13.58 2.04 -8.78
N VAL A 100 14.43 1.74 -7.78
CA VAL A 100 15.67 0.95 -7.95
C VAL A 100 15.45 -0.57 -7.88
N GLU A 101 14.21 -1.03 -7.70
CA GLU A 101 13.91 -2.46 -7.64
C GLU A 101 13.94 -3.10 -9.05
N GLY A 102 14.61 -4.25 -9.17
CA GLY A 102 14.70 -5.02 -10.43
C GLY A 102 13.49 -5.94 -10.65
N PHE A 103 13.24 -6.29 -11.92
CA PHE A 103 12.17 -7.19 -12.38
C PHE A 103 12.73 -8.41 -13.10
#